data_AF-A0A0J9UXM4-F1
#
_entry.id   AF-A0A0J9UXM4-F1
#
_cell.length_a   1.000
_cell.length_b   1.000
_cell.length_c   1.000
_cell.angle_alpha   90.00
_cell.angle_beta   90.00
_cell.angle_gamma   90.00
#
_symmetry.space_group_name_H-M   'P 1'
#
loop_
_entity.id
_entity.type
_entity.pdbx_description
1 polymer ?
#
loop_
_entity_poly.entity_id
_entity_poly.type
_entity_poly.pdbx_seq_one_letter_code
_entity_poly.pdbx_strand_id
1 'polypeptide(L)' 'MVTLKEAISNVFTNLNNDQKREILNVLIHILQKIIENPSRAKFRSLKKDNKTFINKLLHFNGSDAVLRCLGFEEVTAAKL' A
#
# COMPACT_ATOMS: atom_id res chain seq x y z
N MET A 1 -12.22 11.49 8.74
CA MET A 1 -10.83 11.11 8.42
C MET A 1 -10.70 9.64 8.75
N VAL A 2 -10.41 8.79 7.78
CA VAL A 2 -10.21 7.35 8.04
C VAL A 2 -8.83 7.18 8.66
N THR A 3 -8.74 6.52 9.80
CA THR A 3 -7.46 6.18 10.43
C THR A 3 -6.81 4.98 9.75
N LEU A 4 -5.49 4.83 9.90
CA LEU A 4 -4.78 3.65 9.38
C LEU A 4 -5.39 2.34 9.92
N LYS A 5 -5.81 2.33 11.20
CA LYS A 5 -6.46 1.18 11.83
C LYS A 5 -7.76 0.83 11.11
N GLU A 6 -8.64 1.81 10.87
CA GLU A 6 -9.91 1.60 10.17
C GLU A 6 -9.69 1.16 8.72
N ALA A 7 -8.73 1.76 8.01
CA ALA A 7 -8.42 1.38 6.63
C ALA A 7 -7.95 -0.08 6.54
N ILE A 8 -7.07 -0.52 7.45
CA ILE A 8 -6.60 -1.91 7.52
C ILE A 8 -7.76 -2.85 7.89
N SER A 9 -8.58 -2.49 8.89
CA SER A 9 -9.74 -3.29 9.29
C SER A 9 -10.71 -3.49 8.12
N ASN A 10 -10.96 -2.45 7.33
CA ASN A 10 -11.85 -2.52 6.16
C ASN A 10 -11.30 -3.49 5.10
N VAL A 11 -10.00 -3.40 4.77
CA VAL A 11 -9.35 -4.32 3.83
C VAL A 11 -9.40 -5.76 4.33
N PHE A 12 -9.30 -5.99 5.64
CA PHE A 12 -9.29 -7.32 6.24
C PHE A 12 -10.65 -8.01 6.30
N THR A 13 -11.73 -7.29 5.96
CA THR A 13 -13.09 -7.83 5.93
C THR A 13 -13.16 -9.01 4.96
N ASN A 14 -13.68 -10.14 5.42
CA ASN A 14 -13.82 -11.38 4.63
C ASN A 14 -12.50 -12.01 4.13
N LEU A 15 -11.34 -11.60 4.66
CA LEU A 15 -10.06 -12.23 4.35
C LEU A 15 -9.69 -13.32 5.36
N ASN A 16 -9.04 -14.37 4.89
CA ASN A 16 -8.42 -15.37 5.76
C ASN A 16 -7.09 -14.84 6.34
N ASN A 17 -6.52 -15.56 7.31
CA ASN A 17 -5.30 -15.13 8.00
C ASN A 17 -4.06 -15.07 7.09
N ASP A 18 -3.99 -15.93 6.07
CA ASP A 18 -2.87 -15.94 5.13
C ASP A 18 -2.87 -14.70 4.23
N GLN A 19 -4.04 -14.32 3.73
CA GLN A 19 -4.24 -13.09 2.96
C GLN A 19 -3.92 -11.85 3.79
N LYS A 20 -4.39 -11.79 5.04
CA LYS A 20 -4.06 -10.68 5.97
C LYS A 20 -2.56 -10.59 6.19
N ARG A 21 -1.90 -11.72 6.42
CA ARG A 21 -0.44 -11.79 6.60
C ARG A 21 0.31 -11.33 5.34
N GLU A 22 -0.14 -11.73 4.16
CA GLU A 22 0.47 -11.31 2.90
C GLU A 22 0.39 -9.79 2.70
N ILE A 23 -0.77 -9.19 2.95
CA ILE A 23 -0.97 -7.74 2.89
C ILE A 23 -0.01 -7.02 3.85
N LEU A 24 0.05 -7.47 5.11
CA LEU A 24 0.94 -6.86 6.12
C LEU A 24 2.42 -6.98 5.72
N ASN A 25 2.85 -8.13 5.19
CA ASN A 25 4.22 -8.34 4.73
C ASN A 25 4.59 -7.37 3.60
N VAL A 26 3.66 -7.12 2.66
CA VAL A 26 3.90 -6.15 1.58
C VAL A 26 4.02 -4.73 2.12
N LEU A 27 3.12 -4.33 3.03
CA LEU A 27 3.16 -3.00 3.65
C LEU A 27 4.46 -2.79 4.44
N ILE A 28 4.84 -3.77 5.27
CA ILE A 28 6.11 -3.75 6.02
C ILE A 28 7.29 -3.64 5.06
N HIS A 29 7.31 -4.43 3.98
CA HIS A 29 8.40 -4.40 3.00
C HIS A 29 8.55 -3.02 2.34
N ILE A 30 7.43 -2.39 1.94
CA ILE A 30 7.44 -1.04 1.35
C ILE A 30 7.99 -0.03 2.35
N LEU A 31 7.47 -0.02 3.58
CA LEU A 31 7.88 0.92 4.62
C LEU A 31 9.35 0.74 5.03
N GLN A 32 9.81 -0.50 5.18
CA GLN A 32 11.22 -0.82 5.43
C GLN A 32 12.12 -0.27 4.34
N LYS A 33 11.78 -0.46 3.06
CA LYS A 33 12.59 0.10 1.96
C LYS A 33 12.69 1.61 2.00
N ILE A 34 11.63 2.32 2.41
CA ILE A 34 11.63 3.77 2.58
C ILE A 34 12.52 4.18 3.76
N ILE A 35 12.34 3.54 4.93
CA ILE A 35 13.08 3.83 6.16
C ILE A 35 14.58 3.57 5.99
N GLU A 36 14.95 2.45 5.36
CA GLU A 36 16.36 2.08 5.09
C GLU A 36 17.01 2.99 4.03
N ASN A 37 16.22 3.60 3.14
CA ASN A 37 16.72 4.37 2.01
C ASN A 37 15.96 5.69 1.81
N PRO A 38 15.94 6.61 2.81
CA PRO A 38 15.05 7.77 2.82
C PRO A 38 15.40 8.83 1.77
N SER A 39 16.60 8.81 1.18
CA SER A 39 16.98 9.71 0.08
C SER A 39 16.59 9.18 -1.31
N ARG A 40 16.34 7.88 -1.46
CA ARG A 40 16.12 7.24 -2.77
C ARG A 40 14.66 7.31 -3.18
N ALA A 41 14.34 8.28 -4.05
CA ALA A 41 12.98 8.54 -4.55
C ALA A 41 12.25 7.29 -5.08
N LYS A 42 12.98 6.36 -5.71
CA LYS A 42 12.39 5.13 -6.28
C LYS A 42 11.61 4.28 -5.27
N PHE A 43 11.91 4.35 -3.97
CA PHE A 43 11.19 3.58 -2.94
C PHE A 43 9.95 4.30 -2.41
N ARG A 44 9.82 5.61 -2.68
CA ARG A 44 8.62 6.41 -2.39
C ARG A 44 7.62 6.43 -3.55
N SER A 45 7.90 5.69 -4.62
CA SER A 45 7.03 5.58 -5.79
C SER A 45 6.61 4.14 -6.00
N LEU A 46 5.30 3.89 -6.00
CA LEU A 46 4.72 2.59 -6.27
C LEU A 46 4.10 2.60 -7.66
N LYS A 47 4.60 1.74 -8.54
CA LYS A 47 4.05 1.66 -9.90
C LYS A 47 2.83 0.73 -9.93
N LYS A 48 1.74 1.22 -10.52
CA LYS A 48 0.49 0.46 -10.70
C LYS A 48 0.58 -0.65 -11.74
N ASP A 49 1.70 -0.80 -12.43
CA ASP A 49 2.00 -1.90 -13.36
C ASP A 49 2.85 -3.02 -12.72
N ASN A 50 3.28 -2.85 -11.47
CA ASN A 50 4.06 -3.85 -10.76
C ASN A 50 3.15 -5.02 -10.36
N LYS A 51 3.23 -6.11 -11.12
CA LYS A 51 2.39 -7.32 -10.92
C LYS A 51 2.40 -7.83 -9.48
N THR A 52 3.55 -7.81 -8.80
CA THR A 52 3.64 -8.25 -7.40
C THR A 52 2.85 -7.34 -6.47
N PHE A 53 2.95 -6.03 -6.67
CA PHE A 53 2.20 -5.04 -5.88
C PHE A 53 0.69 -5.10 -6.15
N ILE A 54 0.29 -5.26 -7.42
CA ILE A 54 -1.12 -5.46 -7.82
C ILE A 54 -1.70 -6.72 -7.17
N ASN A 55 -1.04 -7.86 -7.41
CA ASN A 55 -1.54 -9.17 -7.01
C ASN A 55 -1.51 -9.40 -5.50
N LYS A 56 -0.74 -8.63 -4.74
CA LYS A 56 -0.63 -8.84 -3.29
C LYS A 56 -1.28 -7.75 -2.43
N LEU A 57 -1.58 -6.58 -2.99
CA LEU A 57 -2.18 -5.48 -2.23
C LEU A 57 -3.30 -4.77 -3.01
N LEU A 58 -2.99 -4.29 -4.21
CA LEU A 58 -3.85 -3.35 -4.94
C LEU A 58 -5.19 -3.95 -5.41
N HIS A 59 -5.28 -5.28 -5.55
CA HIS A 59 -6.52 -5.96 -5.90
C HIS A 59 -7.53 -6.08 -4.75
N PHE A 60 -7.11 -5.81 -3.50
CA PHE A 60 -8.03 -5.80 -2.35
C PHE A 60 -8.77 -4.47 -2.29
N ASN A 61 -10.09 -4.53 -2.11
CA ASN A 61 -10.93 -3.34 -1.97
C ASN A 61 -10.53 -2.52 -0.73
N GLY A 62 -10.35 -1.21 -0.88
CA GLY A 62 -9.91 -0.29 0.18
C GLY A 62 -8.40 -0.23 0.41
N SER A 63 -7.59 -0.95 -0.37
CA SER A 63 -6.12 -0.91 -0.28
C SER A 63 -5.54 0.47 -0.57
N ASP A 64 -6.20 1.28 -1.40
CA ASP A 64 -5.85 2.68 -1.67
C ASP A 64 -5.97 3.56 -0.42
N ALA A 65 -6.99 3.33 0.41
CA ALA A 65 -7.18 4.07 1.66
C ALA A 65 -6.04 3.79 2.64
N VAL A 66 -5.53 2.56 2.69
CA VAL A 66 -4.35 2.20 3.50
C VAL A 66 -3.13 2.99 3.03
N LEU A 67 -2.88 3.03 1.71
CA LEU A 67 -1.75 3.77 1.13
C LEU A 67 -1.86 5.27 1.41
N ARG A 68 -3.04 5.86 1.27
CA ARG A 68 -3.30 7.28 1.60
C ARG A 68 -3.06 7.56 3.09
N CYS A 69 -3.47 6.67 3.98
CA CYS A 69 -3.19 6.80 5.42
C CYS A 69 -1.69 6.73 5.74
N LEU A 70 -0.89 6.06 4.90
CA LEU A 70 0.57 6.00 5.00
C LEU A 70 1.27 7.20 4.33
N GLY A 71 0.52 8.13 3.74
CA GLY A 71 1.05 9.33 3.09
C GLY A 71 1.40 9.14 1.61
N PHE A 72 0.99 8.04 0.97
CA PHE A 72 1.08 7.94 -0.49
C PHE A 72 -0.03 8.72 -1.16
N GLU A 73 0.32 9.37 -2.27
CA GLU A 73 -0.61 10.11 -3.11
C GLU A 73 -0.69 9.46 -4.49
N GLU A 74 -1.89 9.45 -5.06
CA GLU A 74 -2.08 8.98 -6.42
C GLU A 74 -1.72 10.09 -7.40
N VAL A 75 -0.63 9.88 -8.16
CA VAL A 75 -0.24 10.78 -9.23
C VAL A 75 -0.97 10.37 -10.50
N THR A 76 -2.06 11.07 -10.81
CA THR A 76 -2.63 11.02 -12.16
C THR A 76 -1.72 11.84 -13.07
N ALA A 77 -1.26 11.24 -14.18
CA ALA A 77 -0.50 11.95 -15.21
C ALA A 77 -1.41 12.95 -15.95
N ALA A 78 -1.75 14.04 -15.28
CA ALA A 78 -2.53 15.15 -15.80
C ALA A 78 -2.09 16.42 -15.06
N LYS A 79 -0.80 16.76 -15.18
CA LYS A 79 -0.21 18.08 -14.89
C LYS A 79 1.28 18.03 -15.29
N LEU A 80 1.49 18.19 -16.60
CA LEU A 80 2.67 18.84 -17.16
C LEU A 80 2.18 20.11 -17.85
#